data_AF-A0A832K603-F1
#
_entry.id   AF-A0A832K603-F1
#
_cell.length_a   1.000
_cell.length_b   1.000
_cell.length_c   1.000
_cell.angle_alpha   90.00
_cell.angle_beta   90.00
_cell.angle_gamma   90.00
#
_symmetry.space_group_name_H-M   'P 1'
#
loop_
_entity.id
_entity.type
_entity.pdbx_description
1 polymer ?
#
loop_
_entity_poly.entity_id
_entity_poly.type
_entity_poly.pdbx_seq_one_letter_code
_entity_poly.pdbx_strand_id
1 'polypeptide(L)'
;TLQACKEYGCVYLHAIGGAAQVLAECVKRVPNVYFMEQFGAPEAIWEFEVVRFPAVVTMDAHGNSLHKEVFAASQAELAKYI
;
A
#
# COMPACT_ATOMS: atom_id res chain seq x y z
N THR A 1 4.48 -1.21 -11.57
CA THR A 1 3.24 -0.86 -10.84
C THR A 1 2.50 0.28 -11.49
N LEU A 2 3.02 1.52 -11.52
CA LEU A 2 2.32 2.67 -12.11
C LEU A 2 1.79 2.44 -13.54
N GLN A 3 2.59 1.81 -14.41
CA GLN A 3 2.17 1.48 -15.77
C GLN A 3 0.94 0.55 -15.79
N ALA A 4 0.93 -0.47 -14.93
CA ALA A 4 -0.20 -1.38 -14.80
C ALA A 4 -1.43 -0.67 -14.21
N CYS A 5 -1.23 0.25 -13.24
CA CYS A 5 -2.31 1.09 -12.72
C CYS A 5 -3.03 1.86 -13.83
N LYS A 6 -2.25 2.42 -14.75
CA LYS A 6 -2.78 3.13 -15.92
C LYS A 6 -3.45 2.21 -16.94
N GLU A 7 -2.85 1.06 -17.23
CA GLU A 7 -3.34 0.13 -18.26
C GLU A 7 -4.63 -0.59 -17.85
N TYR A 8 -4.72 -1.01 -16.59
CA TYR A 8 -5.83 -1.83 -16.07
C TYR A 8 -6.83 -1.03 -15.22
N GLY A 9 -6.66 0.29 -15.09
CA GLY A 9 -7.60 1.14 -14.34
C GLY A 9 -7.61 0.90 -12.84
N CYS A 10 -6.44 0.63 -12.24
CA CYS A 10 -6.31 0.37 -10.81
C CYS A 10 -5.55 1.48 -10.06
N VAL A 11 -5.66 1.47 -8.73
CA VAL A 11 -4.96 2.39 -7.82
C VAL A 11 -4.04 1.61 -6.89
N TYR A 12 -2.91 2.21 -6.53
CA TYR A 12 -2.01 1.66 -5.52
C TYR A 12 -2.22 2.38 -4.19
N LEU A 13 -2.73 1.63 -3.21
CA LEU A 13 -2.99 2.12 -1.87
C LEU A 13 -1.84 1.77 -0.93
N HIS A 14 -1.31 2.77 -0.24
CA HIS A 14 -0.25 2.61 0.74
C HIS A 14 -0.84 2.73 2.15
N ALA A 15 -0.70 1.68 2.96
CA ALA A 15 -0.99 1.70 4.39
C ALA A 15 0.19 2.24 5.20
N ILE A 16 -0.04 2.68 6.44
CA ILE A 16 1.05 3.24 7.26
C ILE A 16 1.96 2.12 7.79
N GLY A 17 3.23 2.12 7.36
CA GLY A 17 4.26 1.21 7.87
C GLY A 17 4.53 1.45 9.36
N GLY A 18 4.79 0.37 10.11
CA GLY A 18 5.04 0.43 11.56
C GLY A 18 3.78 0.58 12.43
N ALA A 19 2.61 0.78 11.84
CA ALA A 19 1.33 0.94 12.55
C ALA A 19 0.47 -0.34 12.58
N ALA A 20 1.10 -1.52 12.52
CA ALA A 20 0.41 -2.80 12.36
C ALA A 20 -0.70 -3.04 13.42
N GLN A 21 -0.42 -2.71 14.69
CA GLN A 21 -1.39 -2.88 15.77
C GLN A 21 -2.64 -2.00 15.57
N VAL A 22 -2.47 -0.75 15.14
CA VAL A 22 -3.58 0.17 14.85
C VAL A 22 -4.36 -0.27 13.62
N LEU A 23 -3.67 -0.74 12.58
CA LEU A 23 -4.32 -1.26 11.38
C LEU A 23 -5.11 -2.55 11.66
N ALA A 24 -4.63 -3.39 12.58
CA ALA A 24 -5.33 -4.61 12.99
C ALA A 24 -6.69 -4.31 13.64
N GLU A 25 -6.85 -3.16 14.32
CA GLU A 25 -8.15 -2.74 14.88
C GLU A 25 -9.22 -2.49 13.80
N CYS A 26 -8.81 -2.25 12.55
CA CYS A 26 -9.71 -2.06 11.42
C CYS A 26 -10.29 -3.40 10.91
N VAL A 27 -9.63 -4.53 11.21
CA VAL A 27 -10.09 -5.87 10.81
C VAL A 27 -11.26 -6.30 11.69
N LYS A 28 -12.41 -6.56 11.08
CA LYS A 28 -13.64 -6.98 11.79
C LYS A 28 -13.88 -8.46 11.70
N ARG A 29 -13.37 -9.10 10.66
CA ARG A 29 -13.48 -10.54 10.47
C ARG A 29 -12.37 -11.05 9.56
N VAL A 30 -11.99 -12.30 9.79
CA VAL A 30 -11.09 -13.06 8.92
C VAL A 30 -11.88 -14.26 8.41
N PRO A 31 -12.56 -14.16 7.25
CA PRO A 31 -13.38 -15.25 6.75
C PRO A 31 -12.59 -16.52 6.44
N ASN A 32 -11.40 -16.37 5.83
CA ASN A 32 -10.58 -17.48 5.38
C ASN A 32 -9.08 -17.17 5.44
N VAL A 33 -8.28 -18.23 5.45
CA VAL A 33 -6.85 -18.19 5.16
C VAL A 33 -6.50 -19.34 4.23
N TYR A 34 -5.76 -19.03 3.18
CA TYR A 34 -5.38 -20.00 2.15
C TYR A 34 -3.88 -20.28 2.23
N PHE A 35 -3.51 -21.53 1.97
CA PHE A 35 -2.12 -22.00 1.89
C PHE A 35 -1.28 -21.87 3.19
N MET A 36 -1.94 -21.95 4.36
CA MET A 36 -1.28 -21.83 5.67
C MET A 36 -0.15 -22.85 5.87
N GLU A 37 -0.36 -24.11 5.49
CA GLU A 37 0.64 -25.17 5.69
C GLU A 37 1.88 -24.98 4.80
N GLN A 38 1.72 -24.40 3.61
CA GLN A 38 2.79 -24.22 2.64
C GLN A 38 3.63 -22.97 2.93
N PHE A 39 3.00 -21.88 3.34
CA PHE A 39 3.65 -20.57 3.44
C PHE A 39 3.75 -20.03 4.87
N GLY A 40 3.07 -20.63 5.84
CA GLY A 40 3.05 -20.12 7.21
C GLY A 40 2.23 -18.83 7.36
N ALA A 41 2.14 -18.34 8.60
CA ALA A 41 1.25 -17.22 8.92
C ALA A 41 1.57 -15.90 8.19
N PRO A 42 2.84 -15.46 8.02
CA PRO A 42 3.13 -14.16 7.42
C PRO A 42 2.94 -14.11 5.89
N GLU A 43 3.13 -15.23 5.19
CA GLU A 43 3.09 -15.32 3.72
C GLU A 43 1.83 -16.02 3.18
N ALA A 44 1.00 -16.62 4.04
CA ALA A 44 -0.31 -17.14 3.65
C ALA A 44 -1.23 -16.04 3.09
N ILE A 45 -2.20 -16.44 2.27
CA ILE A 45 -3.16 -15.49 1.68
C ILE A 45 -4.34 -15.34 2.64
N TRP A 46 -4.47 -14.17 3.23
CA TRP A 46 -5.54 -13.85 4.17
C TRP A 46 -6.68 -13.11 3.49
N GLU A 47 -7.90 -13.56 3.76
CA GLU A 47 -9.11 -12.83 3.41
C GLU A 47 -9.56 -12.01 4.63
N PHE A 48 -9.68 -10.69 4.47
CA PHE A 48 -10.03 -9.78 5.56
C PHE A 48 -11.26 -8.95 5.21
N GLU A 49 -12.18 -8.83 6.17
CA GLU A 49 -13.22 -7.80 6.15
C GLU A 49 -12.76 -6.65 7.05
N VAL A 50 -12.57 -5.46 6.46
CA VAL A 50 -12.06 -4.28 7.16
C VAL A 50 -13.07 -3.14 7.12
N VAL A 51 -13.11 -2.33 8.19
CA VAL A 51 -13.95 -1.14 8.28
C VAL A 51 -13.08 0.08 8.57
N ARG A 52 -13.21 1.12 7.75
CA ARG A 52 -12.44 2.38 7.86
C ARG A 52 -10.93 2.16 7.90
N PHE A 53 -10.42 1.24 7.07
CA PHE A 53 -8.99 0.98 6.95
C PHE A 53 -8.30 2.19 6.30
N PRO A 54 -7.37 2.87 7.00
CA PRO A 54 -6.72 4.06 6.46
C PRO A 54 -5.66 3.67 5.43
N ALA A 55 -5.76 4.24 4.23
CA ALA A 55 -4.76 4.12 3.18
C ALA A 55 -4.71 5.37 2.32
N VAL A 56 -3.58 5.59 1.66
CA VAL A 56 -3.35 6.73 0.75
C VAL A 56 -3.15 6.23 -0.66
N VAL A 57 -3.82 6.83 -1.64
CA VAL A 57 -3.53 6.60 -3.06
C VAL A 57 -2.18 7.22 -3.37
N THR A 58 -1.13 6.41 -3.55
CA THR A 58 0.20 6.92 -3.93
C THR A 58 0.48 6.78 -5.42
N MET A 59 -0.28 5.96 -6.13
CA MET A 59 -0.30 5.89 -7.59
C MET A 59 -1.73 5.73 -8.07
N ASP A 60 -2.12 6.51 -9.09
CA ASP A 60 -3.46 6.44 -9.67
C ASP A 60 -3.47 5.87 -11.09
N ALA A 61 -4.67 5.66 -11.63
CA ALA A 61 -4.89 5.15 -12.99
C ALA A 61 -4.60 6.20 -14.08
N HIS A 62 -4.31 7.45 -13.73
CA HIS A 62 -4.01 8.52 -14.68
C HIS A 62 -2.50 8.64 -14.95
N GLY A 63 -1.68 7.92 -14.18
CA GLY A 63 -0.22 7.95 -14.29
C GLY A 63 0.45 8.90 -13.30
N ASN A 64 -0.29 9.38 -12.29
CA ASN A 64 0.29 10.19 -11.21
C ASN A 64 0.95 9.28 -10.17
N SER A 65 2.06 9.75 -9.58
CA SER A 65 2.82 8.99 -8.58
C SER A 65 3.44 9.92 -7.55
N LEU A 66 2.94 9.82 -6.31
CA LEU A 66 3.44 10.60 -5.18
C LEU A 66 4.91 10.27 -4.89
N HIS A 67 5.33 9.03 -5.11
CA HIS A 67 6.73 8.63 -4.94
C HIS A 67 7.67 9.41 -5.86
N LYS A 68 7.25 9.64 -7.11
CA LYS A 68 8.04 10.40 -8.10
C LYS A 68 8.13 11.87 -7.70
N GLU A 69 7.00 12.45 -7.29
CA GLU A 69 6.93 13.86 -6.88
C GLU A 69 7.78 14.14 -5.65
N VAL A 70 7.64 13.33 -4.59
CA VAL A 70 8.41 13.47 -3.35
C VAL A 70 9.89 13.30 -3.63
N PHE A 71 10.29 12.29 -4.42
CA PHE A 71 11.70 12.08 -4.76
C PHE A 71 12.30 13.28 -5.50
N ALA A 72 11.59 13.83 -6.50
CA ALA A 72 12.05 15.01 -7.23
C ALA A 72 12.15 16.24 -6.32
N ALA A 73 11.16 16.47 -5.46
CA ALA A 73 11.18 17.58 -4.50
C ALA A 73 12.34 17.43 -3.50
N SER A 74 12.57 16.23 -2.96
CA SER A 74 13.68 15.96 -2.04
C SER A 74 15.05 16.16 -2.71
N GLN A 75 15.20 15.78 -3.98
CA GLN A 75 16.43 16.04 -4.74
C GLN A 75 16.66 17.54 -4.96
N ALA A 76 15.62 18.27 -5.36
CA ALA A 76 15.71 19.72 -5.55
C ALA A 76 16.04 20.45 -4.25
N GLU A 77 15.54 19.97 -3.10
CA GLU A 77 15.89 20.52 -1.80
C GLU A 77 17.34 20.22 -1.43
N LEU A 78 17.78 18.97 -1.59
CA LEU A 78 19.15 18.56 -1.29
C LEU A 78 20.19 19.35 -2.09
N ALA A 79 19.92 19.62 -3.37
CA ALA A 79 20.80 20.40 -4.25
C ALA A 79 21.04 21.85 -3.79
N LYS A 80 20.28 22.37 -2.83
CA LYS A 80 20.53 23.69 -2.23
C LYS A 80 21.68 23.67 -1.21
N TYR A 81 22.06 22.49 -0.73
CA TYR A 81 23.05 22.31 0.35
C TYR A 81 24.32 21.56 -0.09
N ILE A 82 24.37 21.10 -1.34
CA ILE A 82 25.56 20.50 -1.97
C ILE A 82 26.05 21.45 -3.06
#